data_AF-A0A958DRE6-F1
#
_entry.id   AF-A0A958DRE6-F1
#
_cell.length_a   1.000
_cell.length_b   1.000
_cell.length_c   1.000
_cell.angle_alpha   90.00
_cell.angle_beta   90.00
_cell.angle_gamma   90.00
#
_symmetry.space_group_name_H-M   'P 1'
#
loop_
_entity.id
_entity.type
_entity.pdbx_description
1 polymer ?
#
loop_
_entity_poly.entity_id
_entity_poly.type
_entity_poly.pdbx_seq_one_letter_code
_entity_poly.pdbx_strand_id
1 'polypeptide(L)'
;MKNISLHLVLLLAFCCSAVAGDISRIGGPPRLQGVKHKILVLEFDSPQLSDWGRDISQIIAQQVLGTIEGVTSVGVINLRQTETRIELTPKRIHEEALNQNALVVIWGEFYEDSTDVWLHPHLRLVPREEFPVSAFGLMIPDQYSRDTLKAAIPTLQVNFAPLRLPMQTLKDLSRFYRQTVTLRESPDLNAPSTGQLQMGDTYYLIDKQNDWTKISTRSGKTGWIRHTVLDTKKQFEDLQGVVKLAQGIVQYMAGNYRLSANSFQNYLDKNAYRQDSMNRAFAHIMLGNSKFWGKEYFNRIPRDEDVSIEYYRAKQLLPGHPSPVNHLAIVNMYKMRFHPSREMIPAIEKELIEIIKTQNDLDAIGNLRIAYGMVERNLDWLAKRDGSSESAASLRSRLNEKISKLDHVAEQLKVQRIAPER
;
A
#
# COMPACT_ATOMS: atom_id res chain seq x y z
N MET A 1 48.26 -15.12 27.55
CA MET A 1 47.75 -15.45 26.21
C MET A 1 46.71 -14.39 25.84
N LYS A 2 46.88 -13.78 24.66
CA LYS A 2 46.34 -12.48 24.28
C LYS A 2 44.81 -12.46 24.18
N ASN A 3 44.23 -11.35 24.65
CA ASN A 3 42.91 -10.84 24.33
C ASN A 3 42.60 -11.03 22.83
N ILE A 4 41.72 -11.99 22.52
CA ILE A 4 41.00 -11.99 21.26
C ILE A 4 39.80 -11.08 21.51
N SER A 5 40.03 -9.81 21.18
CA SER A 5 39.12 -8.69 21.34
C SER A 5 37.76 -8.96 20.72
N LEU A 6 36.75 -8.51 21.46
CA LEU A 6 35.32 -8.25 21.21
C LEU A 6 34.91 -7.72 19.82
N HIS A 7 35.81 -7.64 18.84
CA HIS A 7 35.56 -7.07 17.51
C HIS A 7 35.02 -8.07 16.47
N LEU A 8 34.98 -9.38 16.78
CA LEU A 8 34.47 -10.39 15.85
C LEU A 8 32.96 -10.70 15.99
N VAL A 9 32.30 -10.18 17.03
CA VAL A 9 30.85 -10.36 17.24
C VAL A 9 30.03 -9.30 16.48
N LEU A 10 30.67 -8.25 15.94
CA LEU A 10 29.97 -7.19 15.20
C LEU A 10 29.79 -7.44 13.68
N LEU A 11 30.22 -8.59 13.16
CA LEU A 11 30.34 -8.79 11.70
C LEU A 11 29.62 -10.02 11.13
N LEU A 12 28.86 -10.79 11.92
CA LEU A 12 28.19 -12.01 11.44
C LEU A 12 26.71 -12.17 11.87
N ALA A 13 26.02 -11.07 12.23
CA ALA A 13 24.58 -11.12 12.52
C ALA A 13 23.78 -9.88 12.06
N PHE A 14 24.05 -9.33 10.87
CA PHE A 14 23.11 -8.40 10.20
C PHE A 14 22.11 -9.13 9.27
N CYS A 15 21.76 -10.38 9.62
CA CYS A 15 20.53 -11.01 9.14
C CYS A 15 19.50 -10.93 10.26
N CYS A 16 18.76 -9.82 10.35
CA CYS A 16 17.43 -9.67 10.96
C CYS A 16 17.16 -8.18 11.25
N SER A 17 16.04 -7.65 10.76
CA SER A 17 15.40 -6.42 11.23
C SER A 17 16.26 -5.14 11.26
N ALA A 18 16.26 -4.37 10.17
CA ALA A 18 16.85 -3.03 10.14
C ALA A 18 15.93 -2.04 9.42
N VAL A 19 15.97 -0.79 9.87
CA VAL A 19 15.42 0.38 9.17
C VAL A 19 16.60 1.05 8.46
N ALA A 20 16.66 0.94 7.14
CA ALA A 20 17.85 1.31 6.37
C ALA A 20 17.51 2.19 5.15
N GLY A 21 18.45 3.06 4.80
CA GLY A 21 18.42 3.84 3.58
C GLY A 21 19.62 3.57 2.70
N ASP A 22 19.43 3.72 1.40
CA ASP A 22 20.48 3.57 0.40
C ASP A 22 20.31 4.64 -0.69
N ILE A 23 21.41 5.28 -1.10
CA ILE A 23 21.43 6.20 -2.24
C ILE A 23 22.29 5.55 -3.32
N SER A 24 21.70 5.21 -4.45
CA SER A 24 22.36 4.43 -5.49
C SER A 24 21.99 4.90 -6.90
N ARG A 25 22.68 4.36 -7.91
CA ARG A 25 22.39 4.62 -9.32
C ARG A 25 21.32 3.67 -9.85
N ILE A 26 20.46 4.16 -10.74
CA ILE A 26 19.54 3.31 -11.52
C ILE A 26 20.34 2.26 -12.31
N GLY A 27 19.83 1.03 -12.41
CA GLY A 27 20.49 -0.10 -13.10
C GLY A 27 21.61 -0.78 -12.32
N GLY A 28 21.77 -0.47 -11.02
CA GLY A 28 22.75 -1.13 -10.15
C GLY A 28 22.30 -2.51 -9.63
N PRO A 29 23.20 -3.25 -8.96
CA PRO A 29 22.85 -4.53 -8.34
C PRO A 29 21.84 -4.34 -7.19
N PRO A 30 21.14 -5.41 -6.77
CA PRO A 30 20.17 -5.35 -5.67
C PRO A 30 20.77 -4.80 -4.37
N ARG A 31 20.16 -3.75 -3.81
CA ARG A 31 20.58 -3.08 -2.57
C ARG A 31 19.83 -3.59 -1.35
N LEU A 32 20.37 -3.33 -0.16
CA LEU A 32 19.75 -3.69 1.12
C LEU A 32 19.31 -5.17 1.18
N GLN A 33 20.23 -6.09 0.88
CA GLN A 33 19.95 -7.53 0.94
C GLN A 33 19.48 -7.93 2.36
N GLY A 34 18.46 -8.78 2.45
CA GLY A 34 17.86 -9.19 3.73
C GLY A 34 16.80 -8.24 4.31
N VAL A 35 16.63 -7.04 3.75
CA VAL A 35 15.52 -6.15 4.12
C VAL A 35 14.22 -6.61 3.44
N LYS A 36 13.18 -6.84 4.24
CA LYS A 36 11.93 -7.49 3.82
C LYS A 36 11.00 -6.56 3.03
N HIS A 37 10.74 -5.37 3.57
CA HIS A 37 9.85 -4.41 2.92
C HIS A 37 10.65 -3.27 2.33
N LYS A 38 10.78 -3.23 1.00
CA LYS A 38 11.55 -2.19 0.32
C LYS A 38 10.65 -1.22 -0.44
N ILE A 39 10.95 0.06 -0.29
CA ILE A 39 10.39 1.16 -1.06
C ILE A 39 11.50 1.69 -1.97
N LEU A 40 11.21 1.76 -3.25
CA LEU A 40 12.07 2.36 -4.24
C LEU A 40 11.59 3.79 -4.50
N VAL A 41 12.47 4.77 -4.42
CA VAL A 41 12.20 6.14 -4.85
C VAL A 41 13.14 6.42 -6.01
N LEU A 42 12.57 6.58 -7.20
CA LEU A 42 13.33 6.95 -8.38
C LEU A 42 13.49 8.47 -8.40
N GLU A 43 14.64 8.94 -8.87
CA GLU A 43 14.83 10.34 -9.22
C GLU A 43 13.77 10.76 -10.24
N PHE A 44 13.03 11.81 -9.88
CA PHE A 44 11.91 12.30 -10.68
C PHE A 44 12.45 12.91 -11.96
N ASP A 45 11.73 12.72 -13.05
CA ASP A 45 12.11 13.33 -14.32
C ASP A 45 11.95 14.86 -14.23
N SER A 46 12.96 15.59 -14.71
CA SER A 46 13.01 17.04 -14.57
C SER A 46 13.44 17.72 -15.87
N PRO A 47 12.85 18.87 -16.23
CA PRO A 47 13.27 19.65 -17.39
C PRO A 47 14.69 20.21 -17.20
N GLN A 48 15.34 20.50 -18.33
CA GLN A 48 16.55 21.33 -18.45
C GLN A 48 17.73 20.93 -17.54
N LEU A 49 17.86 19.65 -17.17
CA LEU A 49 18.89 19.16 -16.24
C LEU A 49 18.86 19.86 -14.88
N SER A 50 17.69 20.31 -14.44
CA SER A 50 17.53 20.89 -13.10
C SER A 50 17.75 19.83 -12.01
N ASP A 51 18.12 20.30 -10.81
CA ASP A 51 18.31 19.47 -9.63
C ASP A 51 16.99 19.05 -8.95
N TRP A 52 15.82 19.53 -9.39
CA TRP A 52 14.55 19.34 -8.68
C TRP A 52 14.16 17.89 -8.52
N GLY A 53 14.41 17.08 -9.56
CA GLY A 53 14.09 15.66 -9.58
C GLY A 53 14.84 14.87 -8.51
N ARG A 54 16.15 15.13 -8.41
CA ARG A 54 17.05 14.57 -7.39
C ARG A 54 16.68 15.05 -6.00
N ASP A 55 16.41 16.35 -5.87
CA ASP A 55 16.14 16.98 -4.59
C ASP A 55 14.83 16.44 -3.99
N ILE A 56 13.76 16.34 -4.78
CA ILE A 56 12.48 15.82 -4.29
C ILE A 56 12.52 14.32 -4.00
N SER A 57 13.22 13.52 -4.82
CA SER A 57 13.32 12.08 -4.57
C SER A 57 14.03 11.80 -3.25
N GLN A 58 15.09 12.55 -2.94
CA GLN A 58 15.79 12.44 -1.66
C GLN A 58 14.92 12.88 -0.49
N ILE A 59 14.18 13.98 -0.62
CA ILE A 59 13.29 14.46 0.43
C ILE A 59 12.22 13.41 0.74
N ILE A 60 11.55 12.86 -0.28
CA ILE A 60 10.55 11.80 -0.12
C ILE A 60 11.18 10.56 0.52
N ALA A 61 12.33 10.12 0.03
CA ALA A 61 13.01 8.94 0.54
C ALA A 61 13.33 9.08 2.04
N GLN A 62 13.88 10.22 2.45
CA GLN A 62 14.23 10.48 3.84
C GLN A 62 13.01 10.62 4.72
N GLN A 63 11.96 11.25 4.21
CA GLN A 63 10.75 11.44 4.99
C GLN A 63 10.00 10.13 5.20
N VAL A 64 9.89 9.30 4.16
CA VAL A 64 9.34 7.94 4.28
C VAL A 64 10.11 7.15 5.33
N LEU A 65 11.45 7.13 5.24
CA LEU A 65 12.29 6.35 6.14
C LEU A 65 12.31 6.88 7.58
N GLY A 66 12.41 8.19 7.78
CA GLY A 66 12.53 8.80 9.11
C GLY A 66 11.21 8.88 9.87
N THR A 67 10.08 8.89 9.17
CA THR A 67 8.75 8.93 9.81
C THR A 67 8.03 7.58 9.84
N ILE A 68 8.57 6.50 9.24
CA ILE A 68 7.94 5.18 9.34
C ILE A 68 8.09 4.61 10.75
N GLU A 69 7.01 4.03 11.26
CA GLU A 69 6.93 3.48 12.60
C GLU A 69 6.40 2.05 12.58
N GLY A 70 6.83 1.25 13.55
CA GLY A 70 6.30 -0.08 13.82
C GLY A 70 6.59 -1.13 12.73
N VAL A 71 7.60 -0.89 11.90
CA VAL A 71 8.09 -1.85 10.90
C VAL A 71 9.54 -2.19 11.22
N THR A 72 9.82 -3.46 11.49
CA THR A 72 11.14 -3.92 11.97
C THR A 72 12.16 -4.15 10.86
N SER A 73 11.70 -4.38 9.62
CA SER A 73 12.56 -4.62 8.45
C SER A 73 12.04 -3.82 7.26
N VAL A 74 12.53 -2.60 7.11
CA VAL A 74 12.15 -1.69 6.03
C VAL A 74 13.36 -0.96 5.44
N GLY A 75 13.37 -0.84 4.12
CA GLY A 75 14.45 -0.23 3.35
C GLY A 75 13.90 0.80 2.39
N VAL A 76 14.51 1.98 2.33
CA VAL A 76 14.22 2.97 1.30
C VAL A 76 15.45 3.14 0.41
N ILE A 77 15.31 2.81 -0.87
CA ILE A 77 16.39 2.93 -1.86
C ILE A 77 16.05 4.13 -2.74
N ASN A 78 16.86 5.18 -2.67
CA ASN A 78 16.78 6.33 -3.58
C ASN A 78 17.69 6.08 -4.79
N LEU A 79 17.10 5.75 -5.94
CA LEU A 79 17.85 5.54 -7.17
C LEU A 79 17.89 6.81 -8.01
N ARG A 80 19.11 7.29 -8.20
CA ARG A 80 19.42 8.52 -8.91
C ARG A 80 19.97 8.24 -10.30
N GLN A 81 19.74 9.19 -11.19
CA GLN A 81 20.32 9.18 -12.52
C GLN A 81 21.79 9.59 -12.44
N THR A 82 22.56 9.20 -13.46
CA THR A 82 23.89 9.76 -13.70
C THR A 82 23.77 11.01 -14.59
N GLU A 83 24.86 11.51 -15.13
CA GLU A 83 24.85 12.61 -16.11
C GLU A 83 23.95 12.33 -17.33
N THR A 84 23.67 11.05 -17.61
CA THR A 84 22.77 10.59 -18.67
C THR A 84 21.32 10.53 -18.18
N ARG A 85 20.42 11.26 -18.86
CA ARG A 85 18.98 11.16 -18.63
C ARG A 85 18.45 9.79 -19.03
N ILE A 86 17.69 9.18 -18.12
CA ILE A 86 17.08 7.87 -18.23
C ILE A 86 15.56 8.06 -18.36
N GLU A 87 14.98 7.55 -19.45
CA GLU A 87 13.53 7.52 -19.61
C GLU A 87 12.87 6.50 -18.66
N LEU A 88 11.90 6.96 -17.87
CA LEU A 88 11.17 6.16 -16.88
C LEU A 88 9.87 5.60 -17.47
N THR A 89 9.97 4.65 -18.40
CA THR A 89 8.80 3.95 -18.94
C THR A 89 8.16 3.00 -17.90
N PRO A 90 6.85 2.68 -18.00
CA PRO A 90 6.21 1.74 -17.08
C PRO A 90 6.92 0.38 -16.99
N LYS A 91 7.44 -0.11 -18.12
CA LYS A 91 8.24 -1.35 -18.19
C LYS A 91 9.51 -1.22 -17.36
N ARG A 92 10.28 -0.15 -17.55
CA ARG A 92 11.54 0.07 -16.83
C ARG A 92 11.32 0.25 -15.32
N ILE A 93 10.30 1.01 -14.93
CA ILE A 93 9.92 1.19 -13.52
C ILE A 93 9.63 -0.17 -12.87
N HIS A 94 8.88 -1.03 -13.56
CA HIS A 94 8.57 -2.37 -13.08
C HIS A 94 9.81 -3.26 -12.99
N GLU A 95 10.67 -3.25 -14.02
CA GLU A 95 11.94 -4.01 -14.03
C GLU A 95 12.88 -3.58 -12.91
N GLU A 96 13.06 -2.29 -12.68
CA GLU A 96 13.92 -1.80 -11.59
C GLU A 96 13.34 -2.16 -10.21
N ALA A 97 12.02 -2.11 -10.07
CA ALA A 97 11.37 -2.59 -8.87
C ALA A 97 11.73 -4.06 -8.63
N LEU A 98 11.48 -4.93 -9.61
CA LEU A 98 11.79 -6.36 -9.54
C LEU A 98 13.25 -6.59 -9.16
N ASN A 99 14.19 -5.94 -9.86
CA ASN A 99 15.63 -5.99 -9.61
C ASN A 99 15.99 -5.64 -8.16
N GLN A 100 15.44 -4.55 -7.59
CA GLN A 100 15.76 -4.12 -6.21
C GLN A 100 15.06 -4.90 -5.11
N ASN A 101 14.17 -5.83 -5.47
CA ASN A 101 13.22 -6.44 -4.56
C ASN A 101 12.25 -5.44 -3.87
N ALA A 102 11.85 -4.36 -4.55
CA ALA A 102 10.95 -3.32 -4.01
C ALA A 102 9.45 -3.62 -4.19
N LEU A 103 8.68 -3.47 -3.10
CA LEU A 103 7.23 -3.65 -3.11
C LEU A 103 6.48 -2.41 -3.62
N VAL A 104 7.04 -1.24 -3.30
CA VAL A 104 6.48 0.06 -3.64
C VAL A 104 7.52 0.82 -4.45
N VAL A 105 7.10 1.45 -5.54
CA VAL A 105 7.93 2.38 -6.31
C VAL A 105 7.28 3.74 -6.32
N ILE A 106 8.05 4.78 -6.03
CA ILE A 106 7.65 6.18 -6.10
C ILE A 106 8.50 6.85 -7.17
N TRP A 107 7.87 7.57 -8.08
CA TRP A 107 8.54 8.39 -9.08
C TRP A 107 7.63 9.56 -9.47
N GLY A 108 8.04 10.35 -10.45
CA GLY A 108 7.19 11.38 -11.02
C GLY A 108 7.93 12.20 -12.05
N GLU A 109 7.25 13.22 -12.53
CA GLU A 109 7.75 14.12 -13.54
C GLU A 109 7.44 15.57 -13.18
N PHE A 110 8.39 16.44 -13.49
CA PHE A 110 8.17 17.87 -13.57
C PHE A 110 7.84 18.24 -15.01
N TYR A 111 6.89 19.15 -15.18
CA TYR A 111 6.62 19.79 -16.46
C TYR A 111 6.30 21.26 -16.27
N GLU A 112 6.60 22.05 -17.29
CA GLU A 112 6.42 23.50 -17.28
C GLU A 112 5.19 23.86 -18.12
N ASP A 113 4.39 24.81 -17.64
CA ASP A 113 3.49 25.58 -18.47
C ASP A 113 4.05 27.01 -18.66
N SER A 114 3.28 27.93 -19.25
CA SER A 114 3.75 29.30 -19.54
C SER A 114 4.20 30.11 -18.32
N THR A 115 3.77 29.76 -17.10
CA THR A 115 4.03 30.54 -15.88
C THR A 115 4.44 29.72 -14.67
N ASP A 116 4.21 28.41 -14.69
CA ASP A 116 4.32 27.54 -13.53
C ASP A 116 5.04 26.23 -13.85
N VAL A 117 5.65 25.68 -12.80
CA VAL A 117 6.19 24.33 -12.82
C VAL A 117 5.22 23.44 -12.07
N TRP A 118 4.93 22.28 -12.63
CA TRP A 118 4.07 21.27 -12.04
C TRP A 118 4.88 20.03 -11.71
N LEU A 119 4.54 19.38 -10.60
CA LEU A 119 5.05 18.09 -10.19
C LEU A 119 3.91 17.08 -10.19
N HIS A 120 4.10 15.96 -10.89
CA HIS A 120 3.14 14.87 -10.93
C HIS A 120 3.77 13.62 -10.31
N PRO A 121 3.48 13.35 -9.03
CA PRO A 121 3.98 12.16 -8.37
C PRO A 121 3.13 10.94 -8.71
N HIS A 122 3.79 9.78 -8.71
CA HIS A 122 3.21 8.48 -8.93
C HIS A 122 3.71 7.49 -7.90
N LEU A 123 2.84 6.53 -7.54
CA LEU A 123 3.20 5.39 -6.72
C LEU A 123 2.66 4.11 -7.37
N ARG A 124 3.48 3.05 -7.39
CA ARG A 124 3.08 1.73 -7.87
C ARG A 124 3.38 0.66 -6.86
N LEU A 125 2.43 -0.24 -6.72
CA LEU A 125 2.58 -1.52 -6.08
C LEU A 125 3.12 -2.51 -7.11
N VAL A 126 4.17 -3.22 -6.72
CA VAL A 126 4.78 -4.27 -7.54
C VAL A 126 4.64 -5.60 -6.79
N PRO A 127 3.54 -6.34 -7.06
CA PRO A 127 3.34 -7.66 -6.49
C PRO A 127 4.49 -8.62 -6.80
N ARG A 128 4.71 -9.59 -5.92
CA ARG A 128 5.79 -10.58 -5.99
C ARG A 128 5.28 -11.94 -5.52
N GLU A 129 6.10 -12.98 -5.67
CA GLU A 129 5.77 -14.31 -5.14
C GLU A 129 5.46 -14.27 -3.63
N GLU A 130 6.26 -13.56 -2.84
CA GLU A 130 6.05 -13.41 -1.38
C GLU A 130 4.83 -12.52 -1.05
N PHE A 131 4.48 -11.60 -1.96
CA PHE A 131 3.42 -10.60 -1.78
C PHE A 131 2.57 -10.48 -3.05
N PRO A 132 1.73 -11.48 -3.35
CA PRO A 132 0.90 -11.47 -4.55
C PRO A 132 -0.13 -10.32 -4.50
N VAL A 133 -0.82 -10.04 -5.61
CA VAL A 133 -1.88 -9.00 -5.65
C VAL A 133 -2.92 -9.21 -4.53
N SER A 134 -3.26 -10.46 -4.26
CA SER A 134 -4.20 -10.83 -3.20
C SER A 134 -3.73 -10.43 -1.79
N ALA A 135 -2.41 -10.26 -1.59
CA ALA A 135 -1.87 -9.84 -0.30
C ALA A 135 -2.26 -8.40 0.05
N PHE A 136 -2.62 -7.56 -0.92
CA PHE A 136 -3.12 -6.20 -0.68
C PHE A 136 -4.64 -6.12 -0.49
N GLY A 137 -5.34 -7.18 -0.89
CA GLY A 137 -6.78 -7.31 -0.76
C GLY A 137 -7.21 -8.06 0.51
N LEU A 138 -8.42 -8.62 0.46
CA LEU A 138 -8.86 -9.64 1.43
C LEU A 138 -8.79 -11.02 0.79
N MET A 139 -8.21 -11.96 1.53
CA MET A 139 -8.15 -13.37 1.16
C MET A 139 -8.44 -14.22 2.40
N ILE A 140 -9.61 -14.81 2.48
CA ILE A 140 -10.08 -15.54 3.67
C ILE A 140 -10.51 -16.95 3.27
N PRO A 141 -9.75 -17.98 3.66
CA PRO A 141 -10.15 -19.37 3.42
C PRO A 141 -11.50 -19.66 4.07
N ASP A 142 -12.42 -20.29 3.34
CA ASP A 142 -13.63 -20.81 3.96
C ASP A 142 -13.31 -22.07 4.77
N GLN A 143 -13.74 -22.12 6.02
CA GLN A 143 -13.41 -23.23 6.93
C GLN A 143 -14.15 -24.53 6.60
N TYR A 144 -15.11 -24.50 5.67
CA TYR A 144 -15.98 -25.63 5.32
C TYR A 144 -15.85 -26.09 3.87
N SER A 145 -15.02 -25.43 3.07
CA SER A 145 -14.79 -25.77 1.67
C SER A 145 -13.33 -25.56 1.30
N ARG A 146 -12.97 -25.88 0.05
CA ARG A 146 -11.65 -25.57 -0.51
C ARG A 146 -11.59 -24.17 -1.14
N ASP A 147 -12.69 -23.41 -1.06
CA ASP A 147 -12.78 -22.10 -1.65
C ASP A 147 -12.20 -21.03 -0.71
N THR A 148 -11.97 -19.84 -1.26
CA THR A 148 -11.40 -18.71 -0.55
C THR A 148 -12.18 -17.48 -0.96
N LEU A 149 -12.65 -16.72 0.02
CA LEU A 149 -13.22 -15.39 -0.20
C LEU A 149 -12.10 -14.45 -0.67
N LYS A 150 -12.32 -13.74 -1.78
CA LYS A 150 -11.31 -12.88 -2.41
C LYS A 150 -11.88 -11.52 -2.77
N ALA A 151 -11.13 -10.46 -2.44
CA ALA A 151 -11.41 -9.13 -2.94
C ALA A 151 -10.09 -8.42 -3.21
N ALA A 152 -9.80 -8.13 -4.47
CA ALA A 152 -8.61 -7.39 -4.88
C ALA A 152 -8.81 -5.88 -4.70
N ILE A 153 -7.71 -5.15 -4.47
CA ILE A 153 -7.68 -3.68 -4.53
C ILE A 153 -7.99 -3.16 -5.94
N PRO A 154 -8.49 -1.93 -6.09
CA PRO A 154 -9.03 -1.46 -7.37
C PRO A 154 -7.94 -1.04 -8.37
N THR A 155 -6.74 -0.72 -7.90
CA THR A 155 -5.60 -0.34 -8.74
C THR A 155 -4.28 -0.72 -8.07
N LEU A 156 -3.25 -0.99 -8.88
CA LEU A 156 -1.86 -1.13 -8.45
C LEU A 156 -1.04 0.15 -8.67
N GLN A 157 -1.60 1.16 -9.33
CA GLN A 157 -0.94 2.42 -9.63
C GLN A 157 -1.82 3.59 -9.16
N VAL A 158 -1.19 4.49 -8.42
CA VAL A 158 -1.78 5.72 -7.89
C VAL A 158 -1.06 6.88 -8.54
N ASN A 159 -1.77 7.59 -9.41
CA ASN A 159 -1.30 8.84 -10.02
C ASN A 159 -1.86 9.97 -9.18
N PHE A 160 -1.02 10.70 -8.46
CA PHE A 160 -1.50 11.75 -7.57
C PHE A 160 -1.90 12.98 -8.36
N ALA A 161 -2.84 13.77 -7.85
CA ALA A 161 -3.17 15.05 -8.48
C ALA A 161 -1.91 15.93 -8.65
N PRO A 162 -1.67 16.52 -9.84
CA PRO A 162 -0.51 17.38 -10.07
C PRO A 162 -0.43 18.55 -9.10
N LEU A 163 0.79 18.90 -8.71
CA LEU A 163 1.09 19.93 -7.74
C LEU A 163 1.73 21.11 -8.44
N ARG A 164 1.07 22.27 -8.37
CA ARG A 164 1.65 23.53 -8.81
C ARG A 164 2.76 23.94 -7.85
N LEU A 165 3.96 24.15 -8.37
CA LEU A 165 5.14 24.57 -7.63
C LEU A 165 5.59 25.96 -8.10
N PRO A 166 5.22 27.02 -7.36
CA PRO A 166 5.75 28.35 -7.61
C PRO A 166 7.29 28.34 -7.52
N MET A 167 7.94 29.24 -8.26
CA MET A 167 9.41 29.33 -8.29
C MET A 167 10.07 29.42 -6.90
N GLN A 168 9.40 30.08 -5.93
CA GLN A 168 9.90 30.13 -4.55
C GLN A 168 9.92 28.75 -3.88
N THR A 169 8.91 27.92 -4.14
CA THR A 169 8.84 26.54 -3.63
C THR A 169 9.97 25.68 -4.20
N LEU A 170 10.32 25.87 -5.49
CA LEU A 170 11.45 25.19 -6.12
C LEU A 170 12.79 25.60 -5.49
N LYS A 171 12.97 26.89 -5.15
CA LYS A 171 14.15 27.35 -4.41
C LYS A 171 14.27 26.70 -3.02
N ASP A 172 13.14 26.47 -2.36
CA ASP A 172 13.11 25.84 -1.04
C ASP A 172 13.39 24.33 -1.09
N LEU A 173 13.10 23.65 -2.21
CA LEU A 173 13.50 22.23 -2.41
C LEU A 173 14.99 22.03 -2.21
N SER A 174 15.83 22.87 -2.82
CA SER A 174 17.29 22.76 -2.67
C SER A 174 17.75 22.96 -1.23
N ARG A 175 17.06 23.82 -0.47
CA ARG A 175 17.33 24.00 0.96
C ARG A 175 16.93 22.75 1.76
N PHE A 176 15.76 22.20 1.50
CA PHE A 176 15.27 20.99 2.16
C PHE A 176 16.14 19.78 1.85
N TYR A 177 16.50 19.59 0.58
CA TYR A 177 17.46 18.57 0.15
C TYR A 177 18.72 18.61 1.01
N ARG A 178 19.37 19.77 1.13
CA ARG A 178 20.58 19.94 1.97
C ARG A 178 20.36 19.53 3.42
N GLN A 179 19.20 19.83 4.01
CA GLN A 179 18.87 19.41 5.38
C GLN A 179 18.72 17.89 5.51
N THR A 180 18.23 17.22 4.48
CA THR A 180 18.02 15.77 4.49
C THR A 180 19.27 14.94 4.22
N VAL A 181 20.33 15.55 3.67
CA VAL A 181 21.62 14.87 3.40
C VAL A 181 22.73 15.27 4.36
N THR A 182 22.62 16.39 5.07
CA THR A 182 23.68 16.87 5.96
C THR A 182 23.63 16.16 7.31
N LEU A 183 24.72 15.48 7.67
CA LEU A 183 24.92 14.91 8.99
C LEU A 183 25.37 16.01 9.95
N ARG A 184 24.74 16.08 11.11
CA ARG A 184 25.05 17.02 12.19
C ARG A 184 25.41 16.33 13.49
N GLU A 185 26.18 17.02 14.33
CA GLU A 185 26.59 16.50 15.65
C GLU A 185 25.42 16.27 16.60
N SER A 186 24.39 17.11 16.53
CA SER A 186 23.18 17.05 17.35
C SER A 186 21.92 17.37 16.52
N PRO A 187 20.71 17.06 17.01
CA PRO A 187 19.46 17.26 16.27
C PRO A 187 19.00 18.74 16.28
N ASP A 188 19.86 19.61 15.74
CA ASP A 188 19.66 21.06 15.64
C ASP A 188 20.14 21.57 14.27
N LEU A 189 19.40 22.49 13.65
CA LEU A 189 19.78 23.11 12.37
C LEU A 189 21.07 23.93 12.47
N ASN A 190 21.43 24.40 13.67
CA ASN A 190 22.63 25.19 13.94
C ASN A 190 23.83 24.36 14.41
N ALA A 191 23.63 23.06 14.68
CA ALA A 191 24.73 22.18 15.10
C ALA A 191 25.78 22.03 13.98
N PRO A 192 27.07 21.85 14.30
CA PRO A 192 28.10 21.66 13.29
C PRO A 192 27.79 20.50 12.32
N SER A 193 28.09 20.71 11.04
CA SER A 193 28.00 19.66 10.01
C SER A 193 29.22 18.74 10.11
N THR A 194 28.99 17.44 10.27
CA THR A 194 30.05 16.41 10.32
C THR A 194 30.27 15.70 8.99
N GLY A 195 29.38 15.93 8.01
CA GLY A 195 29.47 15.34 6.68
C GLY A 195 28.15 15.41 5.94
N GLN A 196 28.08 14.72 4.80
CA GLN A 196 26.85 14.61 4.01
C GLN A 196 26.72 13.20 3.44
N LEU A 197 25.48 12.73 3.32
CA LEU A 197 25.13 11.54 2.56
C LEU A 197 25.38 11.78 1.07
N GLN A 198 26.06 10.84 0.43
CA GLN A 198 26.46 10.87 -0.97
C GLN A 198 25.87 9.71 -1.76
N MET A 199 25.95 9.81 -3.08
CA MET A 199 25.70 8.67 -3.96
C MET A 199 26.63 7.49 -3.56
N GLY A 200 26.05 6.32 -3.36
CA GLY A 200 26.72 5.09 -2.92
C GLY A 200 26.60 4.82 -1.42
N ASP A 201 26.05 5.75 -0.63
CA ASP A 201 25.91 5.55 0.81
C ASP A 201 24.75 4.62 1.16
N THR A 202 25.06 3.66 2.04
CA THR A 202 24.09 2.89 2.82
C THR A 202 24.17 3.35 4.28
N TYR A 203 23.02 3.57 4.92
CA TYR A 203 22.94 4.01 6.30
C TYR A 203 21.77 3.36 7.04
N TYR A 204 21.89 3.28 8.36
CA TYR A 204 20.94 2.62 9.25
C TYR A 204 20.42 3.62 10.27
N LEU A 205 19.11 3.56 10.53
CA LEU A 205 18.49 4.30 11.61
C LEU A 205 18.86 3.68 12.95
N ILE A 206 19.39 4.50 13.86
CA ILE A 206 19.78 4.05 15.21
C ILE A 206 19.09 4.83 16.33
N ASP A 207 18.57 6.03 16.06
CA ASP A 207 17.81 6.82 17.03
C ASP A 207 16.89 7.85 16.35
N LYS A 208 15.91 8.39 17.08
CA LYS A 208 14.98 9.42 16.59
C LYS A 208 14.67 10.44 17.68
N GLN A 209 14.72 11.73 17.31
CA GLN A 209 14.36 12.84 18.19
C GLN A 209 13.65 13.92 17.37
N ASN A 210 12.36 14.13 17.62
CA ASN A 210 11.53 15.08 16.88
C ASN A 210 11.65 14.85 15.35
N ASP A 211 11.97 15.90 14.59
CA ASP A 211 12.19 15.88 13.13
C ASP A 211 13.52 15.24 12.70
N TRP A 212 14.29 14.73 13.65
CA TRP A 212 15.65 14.25 13.42
C TRP A 212 15.77 12.76 13.65
N THR A 213 16.71 12.21 12.91
CA THR A 213 17.06 10.81 12.96
C THR A 213 18.55 10.70 13.09
N LYS A 214 19.01 9.96 14.09
CA LYS A 214 20.41 9.57 14.17
C LYS A 214 20.62 8.37 13.28
N ILE A 215 21.63 8.45 12.44
CA ILE A 215 22.02 7.39 11.53
C ILE A 215 23.43 6.90 11.81
N SER A 216 23.72 5.68 11.37
CA SER A 216 25.06 5.13 11.23
C SER A 216 25.26 4.74 9.77
N THR A 217 26.27 5.29 9.10
CA THR A 217 26.66 4.86 7.76
C THR A 217 27.37 3.50 7.82
N ARG A 218 27.44 2.79 6.69
CA ARG A 218 28.21 1.54 6.60
C ARG A 218 29.69 1.70 6.95
N SER A 219 30.26 2.89 6.74
CA SER A 219 31.63 3.23 7.12
C SER A 219 31.81 3.52 8.62
N GLY A 220 30.74 3.44 9.43
CA GLY A 220 30.75 3.65 10.87
C GLY A 220 30.63 5.13 11.29
N LYS A 221 30.44 6.06 10.35
CA LYS A 221 30.17 7.46 10.70
C LYS A 221 28.76 7.59 11.25
N THR A 222 28.61 8.34 12.34
CA THR A 222 27.29 8.63 12.93
C THR A 222 27.00 10.12 12.90
N GLY A 223 25.71 10.46 12.86
CA GLY A 223 25.25 11.84 12.87
C GLY A 223 23.74 11.94 12.76
N TRP A 224 23.21 13.14 12.98
CA TRP A 224 21.79 13.45 12.88
C TRP A 224 21.46 14.02 11.51
N ILE A 225 20.42 13.49 10.88
CA ILE A 225 19.83 14.02 9.65
C ILE A 225 18.38 14.41 9.90
N ARG A 226 17.89 15.43 9.19
CA ARG A 226 16.49 15.87 9.31
C ARG A 226 15.62 15.10 8.32
N HIS A 227 14.50 14.55 8.78
CA HIS A 227 13.57 13.79 7.92
C HIS A 227 12.22 14.48 7.68
N THR A 228 11.77 15.37 8.59
CA THR A 228 10.50 16.10 8.43
C THR A 228 10.75 17.50 7.88
N VAL A 229 10.67 17.66 6.56
CA VAL A 229 10.88 18.96 5.88
C VAL A 229 9.66 19.43 5.09
N LEU A 230 8.79 18.52 4.67
CA LEU A 230 7.61 18.83 3.87
C LEU A 230 6.44 19.44 4.68
N ASP A 231 6.42 19.35 6.01
CA ASP A 231 5.35 19.96 6.84
C ASP A 231 5.46 21.49 6.98
N THR A 232 6.51 22.09 6.42
CA THR A 232 6.81 23.51 6.61
C THR A 232 6.07 24.44 5.64
N LYS A 233 5.39 23.90 4.62
CA LYS A 233 4.59 24.68 3.67
C LYS A 233 3.37 23.90 3.17
N LYS A 234 2.27 24.61 2.96
CA LYS A 234 1.02 24.07 2.40
C LYS A 234 1.23 23.34 1.06
N GLN A 235 2.10 23.85 0.18
CA GLN A 235 2.38 23.21 -1.12
C GLN A 235 3.00 21.80 -0.96
N PHE A 236 3.67 21.55 0.16
CA PHE A 236 4.31 20.28 0.47
C PHE A 236 3.45 19.35 1.35
N GLU A 237 2.36 19.87 1.95
CA GLU A 237 1.35 19.03 2.60
C GLU A 237 0.78 17.99 1.62
N ASP A 238 0.54 18.36 0.37
CA ASP A 238 0.02 17.41 -0.62
C ASP A 238 1.04 16.32 -1.01
N LEU A 239 2.34 16.60 -0.93
CA LEU A 239 3.40 15.60 -1.09
C LEU A 239 3.46 14.61 0.08
N GLN A 240 2.97 14.99 1.27
CA GLN A 240 2.77 14.05 2.37
C GLN A 240 1.83 12.92 1.98
N GLY A 241 0.89 13.16 1.07
CA GLY A 241 -0.02 12.13 0.60
C GLY A 241 0.73 10.93 0.02
N VAL A 242 1.81 11.18 -0.72
CA VAL A 242 2.69 10.14 -1.28
C VAL A 242 3.38 9.35 -0.16
N VAL A 243 3.93 10.07 0.82
CA VAL A 243 4.61 9.50 1.99
C VAL A 243 3.66 8.63 2.80
N LYS A 244 2.48 9.16 3.16
CA LYS A 244 1.48 8.47 3.99
C LYS A 244 0.91 7.25 3.31
N LEU A 245 0.68 7.31 1.99
CA LEU A 245 0.23 6.14 1.25
C LEU A 245 1.29 5.03 1.25
N ALA A 246 2.55 5.37 0.94
CA ALA A 246 3.65 4.41 0.96
C ALA A 246 3.86 3.77 2.34
N GLN A 247 3.79 4.57 3.40
CA GLN A 247 3.86 4.10 4.78
C GLN A 247 2.70 3.18 5.15
N GLY A 248 1.47 3.59 4.83
CA GLY A 248 0.27 2.79 5.09
C GLY A 248 0.36 1.41 4.43
N ILE A 249 0.81 1.37 3.17
CA ILE A 249 1.06 0.12 2.44
C ILE A 249 2.12 -0.73 3.15
N VAL A 250 3.30 -0.19 3.44
CA VAL A 250 4.36 -1.01 4.05
C VAL A 250 3.98 -1.48 5.45
N GLN A 251 3.30 -0.65 6.25
CA GLN A 251 2.79 -1.04 7.57
C GLN A 251 1.74 -2.15 7.46
N TYR A 252 0.84 -2.07 6.48
CA TYR A 252 -0.14 -3.12 6.20
C TYR A 252 0.57 -4.45 5.91
N MET A 253 1.55 -4.40 5.00
CA MET A 253 2.28 -5.58 4.53
C MET A 253 3.22 -6.16 5.61
N ALA A 254 3.64 -5.34 6.57
CA ALA A 254 4.36 -5.76 7.76
C ALA A 254 3.45 -6.33 8.87
N GLY A 255 2.13 -6.35 8.66
CA GLY A 255 1.15 -6.80 9.66
C GLY A 255 0.86 -5.76 10.75
N ASN A 256 1.36 -4.53 10.63
CA ASN A 256 1.09 -3.44 11.56
C ASN A 256 -0.16 -2.66 11.14
N TYR A 257 -1.30 -3.33 11.22
CA TYR A 257 -2.57 -2.83 10.70
C TYR A 257 -3.09 -1.59 11.43
N ARG A 258 -2.79 -1.43 12.74
CA ARG A 258 -3.18 -0.22 13.49
C ARG A 258 -2.47 1.02 12.93
N LEU A 259 -1.15 0.95 12.75
CA LEU A 259 -0.40 2.07 12.17
C LEU A 259 -0.76 2.29 10.71
N SER A 260 -0.99 1.20 9.96
CA SER A 260 -1.49 1.29 8.60
C SER A 260 -2.82 2.03 8.49
N ALA A 261 -3.79 1.70 9.35
CA ALA A 261 -5.07 2.40 9.42
C ALA A 261 -4.89 3.90 9.72
N ASN A 262 -4.00 4.24 10.65
CA ASN A 262 -3.69 5.64 10.95
C ASN A 262 -3.10 6.38 9.74
N SER A 263 -2.20 5.75 8.99
CA SER A 263 -1.59 6.33 7.78
C SER A 263 -2.62 6.58 6.68
N PHE A 264 -3.52 5.62 6.41
CA PHE A 264 -4.59 5.80 5.42
C PHE A 264 -5.65 6.80 5.86
N GLN A 265 -6.02 6.83 7.15
CA GLN A 265 -6.92 7.84 7.69
C GLN A 265 -6.31 9.24 7.54
N ASN A 266 -5.02 9.40 7.86
CA ASN A 266 -4.32 10.68 7.69
C ASN A 266 -4.30 11.15 6.22
N TYR A 267 -4.03 10.24 5.29
CA TYR A 267 -4.11 10.51 3.86
C TYR A 267 -5.52 10.97 3.44
N LEU A 268 -6.56 10.27 3.91
CA LEU A 268 -7.96 10.60 3.61
C LEU A 268 -8.34 11.98 4.16
N ASP A 269 -7.91 12.31 5.38
CA ASP A 269 -8.27 13.55 6.05
C ASP A 269 -7.54 14.77 5.45
N LYS A 270 -6.26 14.61 5.06
CA LYS A 270 -5.39 15.73 4.70
C LYS A 270 -5.10 15.88 3.22
N ASN A 271 -5.16 14.81 2.43
CA ASN A 271 -4.62 14.79 1.06
C ASN A 271 -5.62 14.32 0.00
N ALA A 272 -6.56 13.46 0.38
CA ALA A 272 -7.44 12.78 -0.56
C ALA A 272 -8.45 13.71 -1.25
N TYR A 273 -8.71 14.91 -0.71
CA TYR A 273 -9.66 15.88 -1.28
C TYR A 273 -9.31 16.34 -2.70
N ARG A 274 -8.03 16.28 -3.09
CA ARG A 274 -7.56 16.62 -4.45
C ARG A 274 -7.54 15.43 -5.41
N GLN A 275 -7.70 14.22 -4.88
CA GLN A 275 -7.44 12.97 -5.59
C GLN A 275 -8.70 12.48 -6.29
N ASP A 276 -8.51 11.74 -7.38
CA ASP A 276 -9.64 11.16 -8.12
C ASP A 276 -10.38 10.08 -7.30
N SER A 277 -11.53 9.63 -7.83
CA SER A 277 -12.35 8.62 -7.17
C SER A 277 -11.63 7.28 -6.98
N MET A 278 -10.72 6.91 -7.90
CA MET A 278 -9.99 5.64 -7.84
C MET A 278 -8.98 5.62 -6.67
N ASN A 279 -8.19 6.69 -6.54
CA ASN A 279 -7.22 6.86 -5.45
C ASN A 279 -7.91 6.94 -4.09
N ARG A 280 -9.02 7.69 -4.01
CA ARG A 280 -9.82 7.80 -2.79
C ARG A 280 -10.42 6.44 -2.39
N ALA A 281 -10.96 5.70 -3.36
CA ALA A 281 -11.52 4.37 -3.12
C ALA A 281 -10.44 3.36 -2.70
N PHE A 282 -9.26 3.40 -3.34
CA PHE A 282 -8.09 2.61 -2.93
C PHE A 282 -7.75 2.87 -1.45
N ALA A 283 -7.66 4.13 -1.04
CA ALA A 283 -7.33 4.48 0.35
C ALA A 283 -8.42 4.03 1.35
N HIS A 284 -9.70 4.18 1.01
CA HIS A 284 -10.79 3.65 1.84
C HIS A 284 -10.75 2.12 1.94
N ILE A 285 -10.48 1.41 0.85
CA ILE A 285 -10.34 -0.06 0.87
C ILE A 285 -9.17 -0.48 1.75
N MET A 286 -8.00 0.14 1.59
CA MET A 286 -6.84 -0.18 2.41
C MET A 286 -7.04 0.18 3.89
N LEU A 287 -7.75 1.27 4.19
CA LEU A 287 -8.18 1.61 5.55
C LEU A 287 -9.14 0.55 6.11
N GLY A 288 -10.14 0.13 5.32
CA GLY A 288 -11.06 -0.94 5.66
C GLY A 288 -10.34 -2.25 5.94
N ASN A 289 -9.41 -2.65 5.08
CA ASN A 289 -8.60 -3.87 5.22
C ASN A 289 -7.74 -3.79 6.48
N SER A 290 -7.13 -2.63 6.75
CA SER A 290 -6.35 -2.39 7.96
C SER A 290 -7.20 -2.48 9.22
N LYS A 291 -8.41 -1.90 9.23
CA LYS A 291 -9.36 -2.02 10.35
C LYS A 291 -9.86 -3.46 10.52
N PHE A 292 -10.07 -4.16 9.41
CA PHE A 292 -10.51 -5.55 9.40
C PHE A 292 -9.49 -6.49 10.03
N TRP A 293 -8.21 -6.35 9.68
CA TRP A 293 -7.13 -7.19 10.23
C TRP A 293 -6.55 -6.70 11.56
N GLY A 294 -6.59 -5.40 11.83
CA GLY A 294 -5.91 -4.77 12.97
C GLY A 294 -6.66 -4.79 14.29
N LYS A 295 -7.98 -4.93 14.26
CA LYS A 295 -8.70 -5.35 15.44
C LYS A 295 -8.45 -6.86 15.54
N GLU A 296 -8.02 -7.36 16.69
CA GLU A 296 -8.08 -8.80 16.99
C GLU A 296 -9.57 -9.23 16.98
N TYR A 297 -10.15 -9.37 15.78
CA TYR A 297 -11.57 -9.59 15.50
C TYR A 297 -12.06 -10.91 16.12
N PHE A 298 -11.14 -11.76 16.56
CA PHE A 298 -11.41 -13.05 17.15
C PHE A 298 -11.97 -13.00 18.57
N ASN A 299 -12.02 -11.83 19.25
CA ASN A 299 -12.67 -11.77 20.57
C ASN A 299 -13.54 -10.55 20.92
N ARG A 300 -13.35 -9.33 20.40
CA ARG A 300 -14.17 -8.17 20.83
C ARG A 300 -14.26 -7.07 19.77
N ILE A 301 -15.41 -6.93 19.12
CA ILE A 301 -15.81 -5.67 18.48
C ILE A 301 -16.87 -5.05 19.38
N PRO A 302 -16.66 -3.83 19.87
CA PRO A 302 -17.74 -3.00 20.37
C PRO A 302 -18.83 -2.88 19.29
N ARG A 303 -20.10 -3.11 19.64
CA ARG A 303 -21.26 -3.16 18.72
C ARG A 303 -21.39 -1.95 17.79
N ASP A 304 -20.72 -0.85 18.12
CA ASP A 304 -20.78 0.47 17.50
C ASP A 304 -19.76 0.70 16.35
N GLU A 305 -18.73 -0.14 16.19
CA GLU A 305 -17.69 0.12 15.17
C GLU A 305 -17.90 -0.70 13.88
N ASP A 306 -18.54 -0.08 12.89
CA ASP A 306 -18.84 -0.70 11.60
C ASP A 306 -17.67 -0.60 10.60
N VAL A 307 -16.86 -1.66 10.50
CA VAL A 307 -15.76 -1.77 9.51
C VAL A 307 -16.24 -1.70 8.06
N SER A 308 -17.52 -2.00 7.79
CA SER A 308 -18.04 -1.93 6.43
C SER A 308 -18.18 -0.52 5.87
N ILE A 309 -18.14 0.51 6.75
CA ILE A 309 -18.31 1.91 6.34
C ILE A 309 -17.29 2.36 5.29
N GLU A 310 -16.03 1.89 5.40
CA GLU A 310 -15.00 2.30 4.45
C GLU A 310 -15.22 1.67 3.08
N TYR A 311 -15.66 0.42 3.03
CA TYR A 311 -16.00 -0.21 1.75
C TYR A 311 -17.27 0.38 1.12
N TYR A 312 -18.23 0.84 1.93
CA TYR A 312 -19.37 1.62 1.43
C TYR A 312 -18.92 2.95 0.81
N ARG A 313 -18.02 3.69 1.47
CA ARG A 313 -17.43 4.91 0.90
C ARG A 313 -16.68 4.64 -0.40
N ALA A 314 -15.91 3.55 -0.46
CA ALA A 314 -15.23 3.14 -1.68
C ALA A 314 -16.22 2.78 -2.81
N LYS A 315 -17.33 2.10 -2.49
CA LYS A 315 -18.40 1.79 -3.46
C LYS A 315 -19.10 3.06 -3.98
N GLN A 316 -19.32 4.07 -3.14
CA GLN A 316 -19.89 5.35 -3.59
C GLN A 316 -18.98 6.06 -4.58
N LEU A 317 -17.66 5.94 -4.41
CA LEU A 317 -16.67 6.50 -5.32
C LEU A 317 -16.54 5.69 -6.62
N LEU A 318 -16.68 4.37 -6.55
CA LEU A 318 -16.57 3.44 -7.67
C LEU A 318 -17.83 2.54 -7.77
N PRO A 319 -18.97 3.10 -8.21
CA PRO A 319 -20.20 2.32 -8.33
C PRO A 319 -20.06 1.23 -9.41
N GLY A 320 -20.49 0.01 -9.08
CA GLY A 320 -20.38 -1.15 -10.00
C GLY A 320 -18.98 -1.71 -10.18
N HIS A 321 -17.96 -1.17 -9.49
CA HIS A 321 -16.60 -1.71 -9.56
C HIS A 321 -16.48 -2.98 -8.68
N PRO A 322 -15.85 -4.08 -9.17
CA PRO A 322 -15.80 -5.34 -8.42
C PRO A 322 -15.11 -5.24 -7.06
N SER A 323 -14.04 -4.44 -6.99
CA SER A 323 -13.23 -4.30 -5.77
C SER A 323 -14.04 -3.92 -4.52
N PRO A 324 -14.69 -2.75 -4.41
CA PRO A 324 -15.45 -2.41 -3.20
C PRO A 324 -16.66 -3.33 -2.96
N VAL A 325 -17.28 -3.85 -4.03
CA VAL A 325 -18.43 -4.77 -3.91
C VAL A 325 -18.02 -6.10 -3.29
N ASN A 326 -16.93 -6.70 -3.75
CA ASN A 326 -16.38 -7.93 -3.17
C ASN A 326 -15.94 -7.71 -1.71
N HIS A 327 -15.29 -6.59 -1.39
CA HIS A 327 -14.92 -6.28 0.01
C HIS A 327 -16.15 -6.17 0.93
N LEU A 328 -17.20 -5.48 0.48
CA LEU A 328 -18.47 -5.39 1.22
C LEU A 328 -19.12 -6.76 1.41
N ALA A 329 -19.17 -7.57 0.36
CA ALA A 329 -19.71 -8.92 0.42
C ALA A 329 -18.96 -9.75 1.48
N ILE A 330 -17.64 -9.77 1.44
CA ILE A 330 -16.80 -10.51 2.39
C ILE A 330 -17.06 -10.08 3.83
N VAL A 331 -17.06 -8.77 4.10
CA VAL A 331 -17.25 -8.27 5.47
C VAL A 331 -18.67 -8.54 5.98
N ASN A 332 -19.68 -8.44 5.12
CA ASN A 332 -21.05 -8.79 5.48
C ASN A 332 -21.20 -10.29 5.73
N MET A 333 -20.64 -11.15 4.87
CA MET A 333 -20.60 -12.60 5.10
C MET A 333 -19.89 -12.97 6.40
N TYR A 334 -18.81 -12.27 6.73
CA TYR A 334 -18.10 -12.47 7.99
C TYR A 334 -18.97 -12.06 9.19
N LYS A 335 -19.72 -10.94 9.11
CA LYS A 335 -20.72 -10.56 10.13
C LYS A 335 -21.81 -11.61 10.30
N MET A 336 -22.28 -12.22 9.20
CA MET A 336 -23.31 -13.27 9.24
C MET A 336 -22.90 -14.48 10.06
N ARG A 337 -21.61 -14.81 10.15
CA ARG A 337 -21.10 -15.91 10.99
C ARG A 337 -21.54 -15.77 12.46
N PHE A 338 -21.68 -14.53 12.93
CA PHE A 338 -22.06 -14.23 14.32
C PHE A 338 -23.50 -13.75 14.44
N HIS A 339 -24.01 -13.05 13.43
CA HIS A 339 -25.34 -12.44 13.41
C HIS A 339 -26.05 -12.71 12.07
N PRO A 340 -26.51 -13.94 11.83
CA PRO A 340 -27.17 -14.28 10.57
C PRO A 340 -28.49 -13.50 10.41
N SER A 341 -28.67 -12.89 9.24
CA SER A 341 -29.89 -12.20 8.83
C SER A 341 -30.33 -12.67 7.44
N ARG A 342 -31.64 -12.87 7.26
CA ARG A 342 -32.23 -13.31 5.98
C ARG A 342 -32.14 -12.23 4.90
N GLU A 343 -32.10 -10.97 5.27
CA GLU A 343 -32.04 -9.82 4.34
C GLU A 343 -30.64 -9.61 3.75
N MET A 344 -29.60 -10.10 4.44
CA MET A 344 -28.21 -9.84 4.05
C MET A 344 -27.81 -10.60 2.79
N ILE A 345 -28.36 -11.82 2.58
CA ILE A 345 -28.02 -12.65 1.42
C ILE A 345 -28.59 -12.12 0.12
N PRO A 346 -29.88 -11.78 0.01
CA PRO A 346 -30.41 -11.16 -1.22
C PRO A 346 -29.66 -9.88 -1.60
N ALA A 347 -29.24 -9.08 -0.62
CA ALA A 347 -28.45 -7.88 -0.85
C ALA A 347 -27.05 -8.20 -1.41
N ILE A 348 -26.32 -9.14 -0.79
CA ILE A 348 -25.02 -9.61 -1.29
C ILE A 348 -25.17 -10.23 -2.69
N GLU A 349 -26.17 -11.09 -2.86
CA GLU A 349 -26.45 -11.80 -4.13
C GLU A 349 -26.70 -10.80 -5.26
N LYS A 350 -27.56 -9.81 -5.04
CA LYS A 350 -27.89 -8.79 -6.05
C LYS A 350 -26.63 -8.09 -6.55
N GLU A 351 -25.81 -7.62 -5.62
CA GLU A 351 -24.60 -6.84 -5.91
C GLU A 351 -23.53 -7.68 -6.61
N LEU A 352 -23.30 -8.92 -6.14
CA LEU A 352 -22.34 -9.82 -6.77
C LEU A 352 -22.80 -10.25 -8.17
N ILE A 353 -24.09 -10.56 -8.37
CA ILE A 353 -24.62 -10.91 -9.69
C ILE A 353 -24.46 -9.74 -10.68
N GLU A 354 -24.67 -8.51 -10.22
CA GLU A 354 -24.49 -7.33 -11.06
C GLU A 354 -23.05 -7.25 -11.60
N ILE A 355 -22.05 -7.31 -10.73
CA ILE A 355 -20.64 -7.25 -11.17
C ILE A 355 -20.20 -8.49 -11.95
N ILE A 356 -20.76 -9.68 -11.69
CA ILE A 356 -20.51 -10.87 -12.51
C ILE A 356 -20.98 -10.62 -13.95
N LYS A 357 -22.17 -10.04 -14.12
CA LYS A 357 -22.74 -9.76 -15.45
C LYS A 357 -22.04 -8.62 -16.18
N THR A 358 -21.64 -7.57 -15.47
CA THR A 358 -21.11 -6.35 -16.10
C THR A 358 -19.59 -6.34 -16.23
N GLN A 359 -18.87 -7.06 -15.36
CA GLN A 359 -17.40 -7.01 -15.27
C GLN A 359 -16.74 -8.38 -15.42
N ASN A 360 -17.50 -9.47 -15.58
CA ASN A 360 -16.96 -10.83 -15.72
C ASN A 360 -15.99 -11.19 -14.56
N ASP A 361 -16.35 -10.79 -13.34
CA ASP A 361 -15.50 -10.93 -12.17
C ASP A 361 -15.59 -12.34 -11.57
N LEU A 362 -14.48 -13.09 -11.66
CA LEU A 362 -14.40 -14.47 -11.17
C LEU A 362 -14.40 -14.55 -9.63
N ASP A 363 -13.84 -13.55 -8.95
CA ASP A 363 -13.81 -13.51 -7.48
C ASP A 363 -15.23 -13.36 -6.93
N ALA A 364 -16.09 -12.56 -7.57
CA ALA A 364 -17.50 -12.43 -7.23
C ALA A 364 -18.26 -13.76 -7.35
N ILE A 365 -17.97 -14.58 -8.36
CA ILE A 365 -18.57 -15.92 -8.49
C ILE A 365 -18.16 -16.80 -7.30
N GLY A 366 -16.86 -16.83 -6.98
CA GLY A 366 -16.34 -17.59 -5.84
C GLY A 366 -16.96 -17.12 -4.51
N ASN A 367 -17.03 -15.81 -4.30
CA ASN A 367 -17.65 -15.21 -3.11
C ASN A 367 -19.14 -15.57 -2.99
N LEU A 368 -19.89 -15.51 -4.10
CA LEU A 368 -21.31 -15.85 -4.11
C LEU A 368 -21.56 -17.34 -3.86
N ARG A 369 -20.70 -18.21 -4.39
CA ARG A 369 -20.74 -19.66 -4.11
C ARG A 369 -20.56 -19.94 -2.63
N ILE A 370 -19.57 -19.31 -1.99
CA ILE A 370 -19.36 -19.42 -0.54
C ILE A 370 -20.59 -18.88 0.22
N ALA A 371 -21.19 -17.77 -0.22
CA ALA A 371 -22.39 -17.20 0.39
C ALA A 371 -23.56 -18.19 0.37
N TYR A 372 -23.81 -18.86 -0.76
CA TYR A 372 -24.83 -19.91 -0.84
C TYR A 372 -24.52 -21.11 0.07
N GLY A 373 -23.26 -21.55 0.13
CA GLY A 373 -22.84 -22.59 1.06
C GLY A 373 -23.07 -22.20 2.54
N MET A 374 -22.88 -20.93 2.90
CA MET A 374 -23.19 -20.43 4.24
C MET A 374 -24.69 -20.52 4.54
N VAL A 375 -25.56 -20.20 3.57
CA VAL A 375 -27.01 -20.35 3.73
C VAL A 375 -27.40 -21.81 3.88
N GLU A 376 -26.86 -22.69 3.03
CA GLU A 376 -27.15 -24.12 3.05
C GLU A 376 -26.90 -24.74 4.43
N ARG A 377 -25.80 -24.37 5.08
CA ARG A 377 -25.43 -24.84 6.42
C ARG A 377 -26.36 -24.33 7.53
N ASN A 378 -27.09 -23.25 7.30
CA ASN A 378 -27.98 -22.62 8.28
C ASN A 378 -29.47 -22.80 7.94
N LEU A 379 -29.81 -23.65 6.96
CA LEU A 379 -31.18 -23.82 6.46
C LEU A 379 -32.18 -24.16 7.55
N ASP A 380 -31.85 -25.09 8.45
CA ASP A 380 -32.79 -25.52 9.50
C ASP A 380 -33.06 -24.42 10.53
N TRP A 381 -32.06 -23.58 10.81
CA TRP A 381 -32.23 -22.42 11.68
C TRP A 381 -33.06 -21.32 11.00
N LEU A 382 -32.76 -21.04 9.72
CA LEU A 382 -33.49 -20.06 8.92
C LEU A 382 -34.97 -20.46 8.72
N ALA A 383 -35.24 -21.74 8.47
CA ALA A 383 -36.59 -22.26 8.26
C ALA A 383 -37.46 -22.22 9.52
N LYS A 384 -36.87 -22.45 10.71
CA LYS A 384 -37.60 -22.47 12.00
C LYS A 384 -37.97 -21.09 12.53
N ARG A 385 -37.14 -20.07 12.26
CA ARG A 385 -37.31 -18.73 12.84
C ARG A 385 -38.40 -17.90 12.16
N ASP A 386 -38.79 -18.26 10.94
CA ASP A 386 -39.48 -17.33 10.04
C ASP A 386 -40.97 -17.61 9.81
N GLY A 387 -41.54 -18.66 10.41
CA GLY A 387 -42.95 -19.02 10.18
C GLY A 387 -43.32 -19.24 8.69
N SER A 388 -42.32 -19.35 7.81
CA SER A 388 -42.52 -19.49 6.37
C SER A 388 -42.92 -20.91 6.03
N SER A 389 -43.87 -21.09 5.12
CA SER A 389 -44.34 -22.41 4.66
C SER A 389 -43.32 -23.16 3.78
N GLU A 390 -42.18 -22.54 3.46
CA GLU A 390 -41.18 -23.16 2.61
C GLU A 390 -40.29 -24.13 3.40
N SER A 391 -40.22 -25.38 2.95
CA SER A 391 -39.39 -26.39 3.59
C SER A 391 -37.89 -26.17 3.31
N ALA A 392 -37.04 -26.61 4.24
CA ALA A 392 -35.59 -26.62 4.05
C ALA A 392 -35.16 -27.37 2.77
N ALA A 393 -35.92 -28.39 2.36
CA ALA A 393 -35.69 -29.14 1.13
C ALA A 393 -35.91 -28.29 -0.15
N SER A 394 -36.97 -27.47 -0.18
CA SER A 394 -37.23 -26.52 -1.28
C SER A 394 -36.10 -25.49 -1.40
N LEU A 395 -35.69 -24.92 -0.28
CA LEU A 395 -34.58 -23.97 -0.23
C LEU A 395 -33.27 -24.57 -0.74
N ARG A 396 -32.95 -25.80 -0.31
CA ARG A 396 -31.76 -26.51 -0.78
C ARG A 396 -31.79 -26.77 -2.28
N SER A 397 -32.92 -27.21 -2.83
CA SER A 397 -33.08 -27.43 -4.27
C SER A 397 -32.81 -26.15 -5.08
N ARG A 398 -33.36 -25.01 -4.65
CA ARG A 398 -33.13 -23.71 -5.29
C ARG A 398 -31.67 -23.25 -5.20
N LEU A 399 -31.01 -23.44 -4.06
CA LEU A 399 -29.59 -23.10 -3.89
C LEU A 399 -28.71 -23.94 -4.82
N ASN A 400 -28.97 -25.25 -4.93
CA ASN A 400 -28.23 -26.13 -5.83
C ASN A 400 -28.37 -25.71 -7.31
N GLU A 401 -29.57 -25.31 -7.73
CA GLU A 401 -29.78 -24.77 -9.07
C GLU A 401 -28.95 -23.48 -9.31
N LYS A 402 -28.93 -22.57 -8.32
CA LYS A 402 -28.13 -21.34 -8.41
C LYS A 402 -26.63 -21.63 -8.47
N ILE A 403 -26.12 -22.56 -7.65
CA ILE A 403 -24.71 -22.96 -7.65
C ILE A 403 -24.34 -23.57 -9.01
N SER A 404 -25.17 -24.48 -9.54
CA SER A 404 -24.92 -25.09 -10.86
C SER A 404 -24.85 -24.06 -11.98
N LYS A 405 -25.71 -23.03 -11.96
CA LYS A 405 -25.65 -21.92 -12.91
C LYS A 405 -24.36 -21.10 -12.76
N LEU A 406 -23.92 -20.83 -11.54
CA LEU A 406 -22.66 -20.12 -11.29
C LEU A 406 -21.45 -20.89 -11.79
N ASP A 407 -21.40 -22.20 -11.55
CA ASP A 407 -20.30 -23.05 -12.02
C ASP A 407 -20.23 -23.04 -13.56
N HIS A 408 -21.37 -23.07 -14.24
CA HIS A 408 -21.41 -22.94 -15.70
C HIS A 408 -20.86 -21.60 -16.20
N VAL A 409 -21.27 -20.48 -15.57
CA VAL A 409 -20.76 -19.14 -15.90
C VAL A 409 -19.26 -19.04 -15.65
N ALA A 410 -18.78 -19.60 -14.53
CA ALA A 410 -17.36 -19.59 -14.17
C ALA A 410 -16.50 -20.28 -15.25
N GLU A 411 -16.93 -21.46 -15.73
CA GLU A 411 -16.21 -22.18 -16.78
C GLU A 411 -16.18 -21.42 -18.10
N GLN A 412 -17.30 -20.79 -18.50
CA GLN A 412 -17.33 -19.95 -19.69
C GLN A 412 -16.34 -18.78 -19.61
N LEU A 413 -16.29 -18.09 -18.47
CA LEU A 413 -15.39 -16.95 -18.28
C LEU A 413 -13.91 -17.38 -18.21
N LYS A 414 -13.60 -18.54 -17.61
CA LYS A 414 -12.23 -19.07 -17.60
C LYS A 414 -11.74 -19.38 -19.01
N VAL A 415 -12.58 -20.01 -19.84
CA VAL A 415 -12.24 -20.32 -21.24
C VAL A 415 -11.98 -19.04 -22.03
N GLN A 416 -12.79 -18.01 -21.85
CA GLN A 416 -12.62 -16.71 -22.52
C GLN A 416 -11.29 -16.03 -22.16
N ARG A 417 -10.80 -16.17 -20.92
CA ARG A 417 -9.50 -15.59 -20.50
C ARG A 417 -8.27 -16.37 -20.99
N ILE A 418 -8.43 -17.65 -21.36
CA ILE A 418 -7.32 -18.51 -21.85
C ILE A 418 -7.20 -18.44 -23.38
N ALA A 419 -8.26 -18.04 -24.08
CA ALA A 419 -8.19 -17.79 -25.51
C ALA A 419 -7.22 -16.62 -25.79
N PRO A 420 -6.21 -16.79 -26.65
CA PRO A 420 -5.35 -15.67 -27.03
C PRO A 420 -6.23 -14.59 -27.67
N GLU A 421 -6.04 -13.34 -27.22
CA GLU A 421 -6.61 -12.17 -27.88
C GLU A 421 -6.30 -12.27 -29.37
N ARG A 422 -7.35 -12.38 -30.20
CA ARG A 422 -7.25 -12.42 -31.66
C ARG A 422 -7.10 -11.03 -32.23
#